data_AF-A0A2T7NK80-F1
#
_entry.id   AF-A0A2T7NK80-F1
#
_cell.length_a   1.000
_cell.length_b   1.000
_cell.length_c   1.000
_cell.angle_alpha   90.00
_cell.angle_beta   90.00
_cell.angle_gamma   90.00
#
_symmetry.space_group_name_H-M   'P 1'
#
loop_
_entity.id
_entity.type
_entity.pdbx_description
1 polymer ?
#
loop_
_entity_poly.entity_id
_entity_poly.type
_entity_poly.pdbx_seq_one_letter_code
_entity_poly.pdbx_strand_id
1 'polypeptide(L)'
;MEAYTGTWELVKEESTGVEEFIEAYADMPDMEKKRLRHSSSTLTYRRDGDQWFVDSVSGDRTDTMELCLGKEYSYEFGSSEAKATATIENGKIVGTHTSKDKVIKSVSYITGDRLIMEITANGVTMVTKYKRQS
;
A
#
# COMPACT_ATOMS: atom_id res chain seq x y z
N MET A 1 -15.54 -3.84 -0.06
CA MET A 1 -14.56 -3.76 1.05
C MET A 1 -14.59 -4.96 1.97
N GLU A 2 -15.76 -5.54 2.29
CA GLU A 2 -15.84 -6.70 3.20
C GLU A 2 -14.89 -7.86 2.85
N ALA A 3 -14.67 -8.15 1.57
CA ALA A 3 -13.71 -9.17 1.15
C ALA A 3 -12.26 -8.89 1.59
N TYR A 4 -11.89 -7.62 1.81
CA TYR A 4 -10.57 -7.21 2.27
C TYR A 4 -10.41 -7.37 3.78
N THR A 5 -11.49 -7.36 4.56
CA THR A 5 -11.44 -7.43 6.02
C THR A 5 -10.63 -8.63 6.49
N GLY A 6 -9.76 -8.41 7.48
CA GLY A 6 -8.85 -9.41 8.04
C GLY A 6 -7.39 -9.07 7.80
N THR A 7 -6.53 -9.98 8.27
CA THR A 7 -5.09 -9.81 8.25
C THR A 7 -4.47 -10.52 7.04
N TRP A 8 -3.54 -9.86 6.38
CA TRP A 8 -2.85 -10.32 5.18
C TRP A 8 -1.35 -10.21 5.37
N GLU A 9 -0.62 -11.30 5.15
CA GLU A 9 0.83 -11.37 5.30
C GLU A 9 1.51 -11.38 3.93
N LEU A 10 2.53 -10.54 3.77
CA LEU A 10 3.30 -10.42 2.53
C LEU A 10 3.98 -11.74 2.18
N VAL A 11 3.73 -12.23 0.97
CA VAL A 11 4.44 -13.36 0.37
C VAL A 11 5.51 -12.80 -0.55
N LYS A 12 6.68 -12.58 0.03
CA LYS A 12 7.79 -11.88 -0.64
C LYS A 12 8.25 -12.61 -1.90
N GLU A 13 8.29 -13.93 -1.87
CA GLU A 13 8.75 -14.79 -2.96
C GLU A 13 7.81 -14.74 -4.18
N GLU A 14 6.54 -14.37 -3.97
CA GLU A 14 5.57 -14.21 -5.06
C GLU A 14 5.48 -12.76 -5.58
N SER A 15 6.18 -11.83 -4.95
CA SER A 15 6.18 -10.39 -5.25
C SER A 15 7.31 -10.02 -6.24
N THR A 16 7.09 -9.00 -7.08
CA THR A 16 7.98 -8.66 -8.20
C THR A 16 8.13 -7.15 -8.39
N GLY A 17 9.19 -6.71 -9.07
CA GLY A 17 9.38 -5.31 -9.47
C GLY A 17 9.92 -4.38 -8.37
N VAL A 18 10.38 -4.92 -7.25
CA VAL A 18 10.81 -4.14 -6.08
C VAL A 18 12.05 -3.30 -6.39
N GLU A 19 13.07 -3.90 -7.02
CA GLU A 19 14.33 -3.19 -7.31
C GLU A 19 14.11 -2.13 -8.40
N GLU A 20 13.40 -2.49 -9.47
CA GLU A 20 13.05 -1.58 -10.56
C GLU A 20 12.25 -0.38 -10.03
N PHE A 21 11.32 -0.61 -9.09
CA PHE A 21 10.54 0.45 -8.47
C PHE A 21 11.40 1.37 -7.58
N ILE A 22 12.32 0.81 -6.80
CA ILE A 22 13.26 1.59 -5.98
C ILE A 22 14.15 2.48 -6.87
N GLU A 23 14.64 1.94 -7.98
CA GLU A 23 15.44 2.69 -8.97
C GLU A 23 14.62 3.80 -9.64
N ALA A 24 13.39 3.49 -10.05
CA ALA A 24 12.47 4.45 -10.65
C ALA A 24 12.07 5.57 -9.68
N TYR A 25 12.04 5.31 -8.37
CA TYR A 25 11.73 6.29 -7.33
C TYR A 25 12.99 6.73 -6.57
N ALA A 26 13.94 7.35 -7.30
CA ALA A 26 15.29 7.68 -6.82
C ALA A 26 15.37 8.39 -5.45
N ASP A 27 14.41 9.28 -5.14
CA ASP A 27 14.38 10.03 -3.87
C ASP A 27 13.72 9.27 -2.71
N MET A 28 13.51 7.95 -2.84
CA MET A 28 13.04 7.13 -1.73
C MET A 28 14.06 7.22 -0.57
N PRO A 29 13.62 7.50 0.66
CA PRO A 29 14.50 7.42 1.82
C PRO A 29 15.10 6.02 1.97
N ASP A 30 16.37 5.90 2.34
CA ASP A 30 17.06 4.60 2.42
C ASP A 30 16.40 3.62 3.40
N MET A 31 15.77 4.14 4.46
CA MET A 31 14.98 3.34 5.38
C MET A 31 13.77 2.68 4.70
N GLU A 32 13.06 3.41 3.83
CA GLU A 32 11.93 2.86 3.07
C GLU A 32 12.40 1.88 1.99
N LYS A 33 13.55 2.15 1.33
CA LYS A 33 14.19 1.17 0.41
C LYS A 33 14.50 -0.14 1.13
N LYS A 34 15.11 -0.06 2.32
CA LYS A 34 15.44 -1.24 3.14
C LYS A 34 14.18 -1.99 3.57
N ARG A 35 13.10 -1.28 3.93
CA ARG A 35 11.81 -1.88 4.28
C ARG A 35 11.23 -2.66 3.09
N LEU A 36 11.17 -2.06 1.90
CA LEU A 36 10.67 -2.75 0.71
C LEU A 36 11.48 -4.02 0.39
N ARG A 37 12.80 -3.98 0.55
CA ARG A 37 13.69 -5.12 0.26
C ARG A 37 13.66 -6.23 1.30
N HIS A 38 13.43 -5.91 2.58
CA HIS A 38 13.72 -6.85 3.68
C HIS A 38 12.59 -7.04 4.68
N SER A 39 11.54 -6.23 4.67
CA SER A 39 10.45 -6.40 5.65
C SER A 39 9.53 -7.55 5.28
N SER A 40 9.10 -8.29 6.30
CA SER A 40 7.77 -8.87 6.32
C SER A 40 6.78 -7.74 6.60
N SER A 41 5.72 -7.68 5.80
CA SER A 41 4.67 -6.68 5.96
C SER A 41 3.36 -7.41 6.21
N THR A 42 2.61 -6.93 7.20
CA THR A 42 1.27 -7.40 7.50
C THR A 42 0.30 -6.24 7.33
N LEU A 43 -0.80 -6.47 6.62
CA LEU A 43 -1.88 -5.50 6.42
C LEU A 43 -3.16 -6.05 7.06
N THR A 44 -3.75 -5.28 7.97
CA THR A 44 -5.03 -5.61 8.59
C THR A 44 -6.06 -4.60 8.13
N TYR A 45 -7.01 -5.05 7.32
CA TYR A 45 -8.16 -4.22 6.97
C TYR A 45 -9.24 -4.47 8.01
N ARG A 46 -9.73 -3.41 8.64
CA ARG A 46 -10.82 -3.47 9.62
C ARG A 46 -11.84 -2.37 9.38
N ARG A 47 -13.03 -2.59 9.92
CA ARG A 47 -14.15 -1.64 9.84
C ARG A 47 -14.57 -1.29 11.26
N ASP A 48 -14.81 -0.01 11.51
CA ASP A 48 -15.43 0.49 12.74
C ASP A 48 -16.60 1.38 12.34
N GLY A 49 -17.83 0.93 12.62
CA GLY A 49 -19.05 1.57 12.09
C GLY A 49 -19.04 1.65 10.57
N ASP A 50 -19.00 2.86 10.02
CA ASP A 50 -18.93 3.12 8.57
C ASP A 50 -17.53 3.51 8.07
N GLN A 51 -16.54 3.54 8.97
CA GLN A 51 -15.16 3.86 8.66
C GLN A 51 -14.34 2.60 8.39
N TRP A 52 -13.42 2.71 7.45
CA TRP A 52 -12.49 1.65 7.07
C TRP A 52 -11.08 2.05 7.47
N PHE A 53 -10.33 1.10 8.01
CA PHE A 53 -8.94 1.30 8.43
C PHE A 53 -8.05 0.22 7.83
N VAL A 54 -6.81 0.61 7.57
CA VAL A 54 -5.71 -0.30 7.26
C VAL A 54 -4.64 -0.09 8.31
N ASP A 55 -4.39 -1.12 9.09
CA ASP A 55 -3.23 -1.18 9.96
C ASP A 55 -2.11 -1.90 9.19
N SER A 56 -0.94 -1.27 9.06
CA SER A 56 0.23 -1.87 8.44
C SER A 56 1.33 -2.05 9.46
N VAL A 57 1.84 -3.28 9.58
CA VAL A 57 3.02 -3.62 10.39
C VAL A 57 4.16 -3.96 9.44
N SER A 58 5.33 -3.35 9.61
CA SER A 58 6.50 -3.63 8.77
C SER A 58 7.78 -3.47 9.58
N GLY A 59 8.33 -4.60 10.02
CA GLY A 59 9.42 -4.63 11.00
C GLY A 59 8.95 -4.13 12.37
N ASP A 60 9.56 -3.05 12.86
CA ASP A 60 9.26 -2.40 14.14
C ASP A 60 8.23 -1.27 14.04
N ARG A 61 7.81 -0.89 12.82
CA ARG A 61 6.84 0.18 12.60
C ARG A 61 5.43 -0.39 12.44
N THR A 62 4.49 0.24 13.14
CA THR A 62 3.05 0.05 12.94
C THR A 62 2.44 1.40 12.58
N ASP A 63 1.68 1.43 11.49
CA ASP A 63 0.90 2.60 11.06
C ASP A 63 -0.58 2.20 10.96
N THR A 64 -1.47 3.10 11.38
CA THR A 64 -2.91 2.97 11.17
C THR A 64 -3.35 4.10 10.27
N MET A 65 -4.06 3.75 9.20
CA MET A 65 -4.58 4.71 8.23
C MET A 65 -6.08 4.53 8.08
N GLU A 66 -6.83 5.62 8.24
CA GLU A 66 -8.24 5.66 7.83
C GLU A 66 -8.31 5.73 6.29
N LEU A 67 -9.03 4.78 5.68
CA LEU A 67 -9.35 4.82 4.26
C LEU A 67 -10.50 5.80 4.03
N CYS A 68 -10.14 7.08 3.86
CA CYS A 68 -11.05 8.14 3.45
C CYS A 68 -11.48 7.98 1.99
N LEU A 69 -12.33 6.98 1.71
CA LEU A 69 -12.77 6.67 0.35
C LEU A 69 -13.49 7.86 -0.30
N GLY A 70 -13.05 8.23 -1.50
CA GLY A 70 -13.60 9.36 -2.27
C GLY A 70 -13.21 10.74 -1.75
N LYS A 71 -12.31 10.84 -0.76
CA LYS A 71 -11.83 12.11 -0.21
C LYS A 71 -10.30 12.16 -0.24
N GLU A 72 -9.76 13.35 -0.50
CA GLU A 72 -8.34 13.61 -0.34
C GLU A 72 -8.00 13.79 1.15
N TYR A 73 -6.91 13.20 1.61
CA TYR A 73 -6.33 13.44 2.92
C TYR A 73 -4.84 13.72 2.80
N SER A 74 -4.32 14.54 3.71
CA SER A 74 -2.89 14.89 3.76
C SER A 74 -2.22 14.19 4.93
N TYR A 75 -0.95 13.79 4.77
CA TYR A 75 -0.15 13.14 5.81
C TYR A 75 1.33 13.45 5.65
N GLU A 76 2.11 13.23 6.71
CA GLU A 76 3.56 13.41 6.67
C GLU A 76 4.24 12.18 6.07
N PHE A 77 5.01 12.39 4.99
CA PHE A 77 5.85 11.37 4.37
C PHE A 77 7.32 11.79 4.50
N GLY A 78 7.97 11.31 5.58
CA GLY A 78 9.32 11.73 5.93
C GLY A 78 9.33 13.21 6.36
N SER A 79 10.07 14.06 5.63
CA SER A 79 10.13 15.51 5.88
C SER A 79 9.21 16.34 4.99
N SER A 80 8.35 15.69 4.18
CA SER A 80 7.48 16.36 3.20
C SER A 80 6.03 16.01 3.45
N GLU A 81 5.13 16.94 3.15
CA GLU A 81 3.69 16.66 3.11
C GLU A 81 3.35 15.86 1.86
N ALA A 82 2.42 14.93 2.02
CA ALA A 82 1.88 14.09 0.97
C ALA A 82 0.36 14.17 1.00
N LYS A 83 -0.25 14.00 -0.18
CA LYS A 83 -1.70 13.88 -0.37
C LYS A 83 -2.02 12.49 -0.86
N ALA A 84 -3.08 11.91 -0.36
CA ALA A 84 -3.58 10.64 -0.86
C ALA A 84 -5.09 10.68 -1.06
N THR A 85 -5.53 9.94 -2.07
CA THR A 85 -6.94 9.63 -2.33
C THR A 85 -7.05 8.14 -2.59
N ALA A 86 -8.15 7.54 -2.16
CA ALA A 86 -8.50 6.17 -2.51
C ALA A 86 -9.97 6.11 -2.90
N THR A 87 -10.30 5.29 -3.90
CA THR A 87 -11.67 5.03 -4.35
C THR A 87 -11.88 3.54 -4.54
N ILE A 88 -13.14 3.12 -4.63
CA ILE A 88 -13.47 1.75 -5.01
C ILE A 88 -14.00 1.76 -6.44
N GLU A 89 -13.33 1.01 -7.31
CA GLU A 89 -13.73 0.85 -8.70
C GLU A 89 -13.81 -0.65 -9.01
N ASN A 90 -15.00 -1.14 -9.37
CA ASN A 90 -15.23 -2.55 -9.72
C ASN A 90 -14.70 -3.54 -8.66
N GLY A 91 -14.85 -3.20 -7.38
CA GLY A 91 -14.40 -4.02 -6.26
C GLY A 91 -12.90 -3.94 -5.96
N LYS A 92 -12.14 -3.10 -6.68
CA LYS A 92 -10.73 -2.81 -6.42
C LYS A 92 -10.58 -1.50 -5.65
N ILE A 93 -9.56 -1.41 -4.81
CA ILE A 93 -9.16 -0.14 -4.18
C ILE A 93 -8.16 0.53 -5.12
N VAL A 94 -8.52 1.69 -5.65
CA VAL A 94 -7.66 2.49 -6.54
C VAL A 94 -7.21 3.72 -5.78
N GLY A 95 -5.90 3.84 -5.58
CA GLY A 95 -5.27 4.91 -4.83
C GLY A 95 -4.38 5.79 -5.68
N THR A 96 -4.27 7.06 -5.29
CA THR A 96 -3.25 7.98 -5.78
C THR A 96 -2.58 8.65 -4.59
N HIS A 97 -1.26 8.59 -4.55
CA HIS A 97 -0.43 9.28 -3.58
C HIS A 97 0.44 10.31 -4.32
N THR A 98 0.39 11.55 -3.88
CA THR A 98 1.15 12.67 -4.46
C THR A 98 2.02 13.30 -3.38
N SER A 99 3.33 13.35 -3.62
CA SER A 99 4.27 14.09 -2.77
C SER A 99 5.17 14.93 -3.65
N LYS A 100 5.18 16.25 -3.43
CA LYS A 100 5.80 17.23 -4.35
C LYS A 100 5.26 17.01 -5.77
N ASP A 101 6.15 16.88 -6.76
CA ASP A 101 5.79 16.64 -8.17
C ASP A 101 5.69 15.15 -8.54
N LYS A 102 5.74 14.25 -7.55
CA LYS A 102 5.72 12.80 -7.77
C LYS A 102 4.36 12.22 -7.49
N VAL A 103 3.90 11.39 -8.43
CA VAL A 103 2.64 10.66 -8.32
C VAL A 103 2.90 9.17 -8.31
N ILE A 104 2.38 8.51 -7.27
CA ILE A 104 2.33 7.06 -7.14
C ILE A 104 0.88 6.64 -7.27
N LYS A 105 0.59 5.67 -8.14
CA LYS A 105 -0.73 5.05 -8.26
C LYS A 105 -0.70 3.69 -7.62
N SER A 106 -1.77 3.32 -6.94
CA SER A 106 -1.94 1.98 -6.38
C SER A 106 -3.25 1.35 -6.82
N VAL A 107 -3.23 0.04 -7.05
CA VAL A 107 -4.43 -0.76 -7.27
C VAL A 107 -4.34 -2.01 -6.41
N SER A 108 -5.28 -2.17 -5.47
CA SER A 108 -5.36 -3.34 -4.61
C SER A 108 -6.60 -4.16 -4.95
N TYR A 109 -6.44 -5.47 -5.17
CA TYR A 109 -7.54 -6.37 -5.51
C TYR A 109 -7.29 -7.79 -5.00
N ILE A 110 -8.38 -8.52 -4.77
CA ILE A 110 -8.33 -9.91 -4.31
C ILE A 110 -8.55 -10.82 -5.50
N THR A 111 -7.69 -11.83 -5.63
CA THR A 111 -7.84 -12.92 -6.60
C THR A 111 -7.56 -14.25 -5.91
N GLY A 112 -8.58 -15.13 -5.86
CA GLY A 112 -8.50 -16.35 -5.07
C GLY A 112 -8.28 -16.06 -3.58
N ASP A 113 -7.21 -16.61 -3.02
CA ASP A 113 -6.78 -16.45 -1.62
C ASP A 113 -5.67 -15.40 -1.46
N ARG A 114 -5.40 -14.58 -2.49
CA ARG A 114 -4.37 -13.54 -2.49
C ARG A 114 -4.98 -12.15 -2.52
N LEU A 115 -4.40 -11.25 -1.73
CA LEU A 115 -4.50 -9.81 -1.92
C LEU A 115 -3.30 -9.37 -2.75
N ILE A 116 -3.56 -8.75 -3.90
CA ILE A 116 -2.56 -8.21 -4.81
C ILE A 116 -2.58 -6.70 -4.70
N MET A 117 -1.41 -6.08 -4.59
CA MET A 117 -1.23 -4.64 -4.64
C MET A 117 -0.23 -4.29 -5.73
N GLU A 118 -0.69 -3.55 -6.73
CA GLU A 118 0.14 -2.99 -7.78
C GLU A 118 0.44 -1.54 -7.42
N ILE A 119 1.72 -1.18 -7.33
CA ILE A 119 2.17 0.17 -6.99
C ILE A 119 3.02 0.67 -8.14
N THR A 120 2.58 1.75 -8.79
CA THR A 120 3.20 2.30 -9.99
C THR A 120 3.73 3.69 -9.74
N ALA A 121 5.00 3.90 -10.04
CA ALA A 121 5.65 5.21 -10.01
C ALA A 121 6.52 5.36 -11.26
N ASN A 122 6.47 6.52 -11.93
CA ASN A 122 7.27 6.80 -13.13
C ASN A 122 7.17 5.72 -14.23
N GLY A 123 6.00 5.10 -14.38
CA GLY A 123 5.75 4.04 -15.38
C GLY A 123 6.26 2.64 -14.99
N VAL A 124 6.91 2.49 -13.84
CA VAL A 124 7.38 1.21 -13.31
C VAL A 124 6.42 0.72 -12.24
N THR A 125 6.03 -0.56 -12.32
CA THR A 125 5.08 -1.19 -11.40
C THR A 125 5.76 -2.27 -10.57
N MET A 126 5.67 -2.13 -9.25
CA MET A 126 5.92 -3.21 -8.29
C MET A 126 4.60 -3.91 -7.99
N VAL A 127 4.65 -5.25 -7.86
CA VAL A 127 3.52 -6.08 -7.47
C VAL A 127 3.85 -6.78 -6.16
N THR A 128 3.16 -6.41 -5.09
CA THR A 128 3.23 -7.14 -3.82
C THR A 128 2.02 -8.04 -3.66
N LYS A 129 2.27 -9.27 -3.19
CA LYS A 129 1.23 -10.26 -2.97
C LYS A 129 1.17 -10.64 -1.51
N TYR A 130 -0.03 -10.72 -0.97
CA TYR A 130 -0.28 -11.08 0.40
C TYR A 130 -1.21 -12.28 0.46
N LYS A 131 -1.01 -13.13 1.47
CA LYS A 131 -1.88 -14.26 1.78
C LYS A 131 -2.68 -13.94 3.05
N ARG A 132 -3.95 -14.32 3.07
CA ARG A 132 -4.78 -14.16 4.27
C ARG A 132 -4.19 -14.99 5.42
N GLN A 133 -4.03 -14.36 6.57
CA GLN A 133 -3.68 -15.05 7.81
C GLN A 133 -4.91 -15.85 8.26
N SER A 134 -4.72 -17.15 8.46
CA SER A 134 -5.75 -18.09 8.92
C SER A 134 -6.13 -17.87 10.38
#